data_AF-A0A2J7R5T9-F1
#
_entry.id   AF-A0A2J7R5T9-F1
#
_cell.length_a   1.000
_cell.length_b   1.000
_cell.length_c   1.000
_cell.angle_alpha   90.00
_cell.angle_beta   90.00
_cell.angle_gamma   90.00
#
_symmetry.space_group_name_H-M   'P 1'
#
loop_
_entity.id
_entity.type
_entity.pdbx_description
1 polymer ?
#
loop_
_entity_poly.entity_id
_entity_poly.type
_entity_poly.pdbx_seq_one_letter_code
_entity_poly.pdbx_strand_id
1 'polypeptide(L)'
;MQNLIMKCLETCSAASLLHSGRHLPVETYKHIISELEILGLEHVLHISNTVDEVKLQTVDQAGRNHILRLSLGMNYPSSPPVIQADLPEELIGNMKKSSSLPTIYKSFVQQVAALQRFWEVLDEVDHKCWVIDPDNPTRKDTYRRIMIGNNVSVQIVINPLKATERPDIKFLGSERAIVSFQECLMENFQLWSSADGFIENLKLLLGLSDFPAPQIHTEYSQELIHQGECAICFMARLDGELPSRACDNEKCGLEYHTACLCEWLQTLPTSSKSFSYIHGECPNCSTAISCPRSN
;
A
#
# COMPACT_ATOMS: atom_id res chain seq x y z
N MET A 1 -34.63 -16.86 5.14
CA MET A 1 -35.52 -15.67 5.31
C MET A 1 -35.52 -14.99 6.70
N GLN A 2 -35.97 -15.62 7.82
CA GLN A 2 -36.06 -14.93 9.14
C GLN A 2 -34.73 -14.32 9.65
N ASN A 3 -33.60 -15.03 9.51
CA ASN A 3 -32.29 -14.53 9.93
C ASN A 3 -31.73 -13.40 9.06
N LEU A 4 -32.09 -13.35 7.77
CA LEU A 4 -31.76 -12.26 6.85
C LEU A 4 -32.54 -11.00 7.20
N ILE A 5 -33.85 -11.16 7.45
CA ILE A 5 -34.72 -10.07 7.89
C ILE A 5 -34.19 -9.49 9.21
N MET A 6 -33.79 -10.33 10.18
CA MET A 6 -33.19 -9.87 11.43
C MET A 6 -31.88 -9.09 11.23
N LYS A 7 -30.95 -9.57 10.39
CA LYS A 7 -29.71 -8.84 10.06
C LYS A 7 -29.99 -7.49 9.38
N CYS A 8 -30.99 -7.41 8.50
CA CYS A 8 -31.41 -6.14 7.89
C CYS A 8 -32.12 -5.19 8.89
N LEU A 9 -32.84 -5.74 9.87
CA LEU A 9 -33.52 -4.97 10.91
C LEU A 9 -32.56 -4.45 11.99
N GLU A 10 -31.50 -5.19 12.33
CA GLU A 10 -30.45 -4.73 13.25
C GLU A 10 -29.68 -3.51 12.71
N THR A 11 -29.63 -3.33 11.39
CA THR A 11 -29.00 -2.17 10.73
C THR A 11 -29.98 -1.01 10.44
N CYS A 12 -31.26 -1.17 10.74
CA CYS A 12 -32.29 -0.15 10.48
C CYS A 12 -32.41 0.83 11.65
N SER A 13 -31.92 2.06 11.47
CA SER A 13 -32.47 3.19 12.24
C SER A 13 -33.83 3.57 11.65
N ALA A 14 -34.84 3.79 12.49
CA ALA A 14 -36.20 4.10 12.07
C ALA A 14 -36.32 5.37 11.18
N ALA A 15 -35.28 6.21 11.11
CA ALA A 15 -35.27 7.45 10.34
C ALA A 15 -34.93 7.30 8.85
N SER A 16 -34.35 6.16 8.41
CA SER A 16 -33.83 6.03 7.04
C SER A 16 -34.80 5.44 6.00
N LEU A 17 -36.00 5.00 6.40
CA LEU A 17 -36.95 4.35 5.50
C LEU A 17 -37.76 5.31 4.60
N LEU A 18 -37.64 6.63 4.79
CA LEU A 18 -38.51 7.60 4.12
C LEU A 18 -37.84 8.49 3.05
N HIS A 19 -36.54 8.35 2.75
CA HIS A 19 -35.85 9.37 1.93
C HIS A 19 -34.84 8.91 0.85
N SER A 20 -34.90 7.68 0.33
CA SER A 20 -34.03 7.26 -0.78
C SER A 20 -34.82 6.69 -1.95
N GLY A 21 -35.20 7.55 -2.90
CA GLY A 21 -35.99 7.24 -4.10
C GLY A 21 -35.32 6.38 -5.18
N ARG A 22 -34.53 5.37 -4.79
CA ARG A 22 -33.98 4.34 -5.71
C ARG A 22 -34.06 2.98 -5.04
N HIS A 23 -35.20 2.32 -5.19
CA HIS A 23 -35.37 0.93 -4.77
C HIS A 23 -35.12 0.01 -5.96
N LEU A 24 -34.41 -1.10 -5.72
CA LEU A 24 -34.26 -2.15 -6.73
C LEU A 24 -35.63 -2.78 -7.03
N PRO A 25 -35.85 -3.38 -8.22
CA PRO A 25 -37.05 -4.15 -8.47
C PRO A 25 -37.21 -5.31 -7.47
N VAL A 26 -38.44 -5.65 -7.10
CA VAL A 26 -38.75 -6.78 -6.17
C VAL A 26 -38.09 -8.09 -6.62
N GLU A 27 -38.05 -8.35 -7.93
CA GLU A 27 -37.41 -9.54 -8.48
C GLU A 27 -35.89 -9.53 -8.29
N THR A 28 -35.25 -8.36 -8.31
CA THR A 28 -33.82 -8.22 -8.01
C THR A 28 -33.55 -8.51 -6.54
N TYR A 29 -34.39 -8.04 -5.62
CA TYR A 29 -34.27 -8.40 -4.19
C TYR A 29 -34.39 -9.91 -3.96
N LYS A 30 -35.39 -10.58 -4.59
CA LYS A 30 -35.54 -12.03 -4.51
C LYS A 30 -34.31 -12.76 -5.04
N HIS A 31 -33.77 -12.28 -6.16
CA HIS A 31 -32.56 -12.86 -6.76
C HIS A 31 -31.36 -12.75 -5.82
N ILE A 32 -31.09 -11.57 -5.27
CA ILE A 32 -29.99 -11.35 -4.32
C ILE A 32 -30.15 -12.24 -3.08
N ILE A 33 -31.36 -12.31 -2.51
CA ILE A 33 -31.63 -13.18 -1.36
C ILE A 33 -31.34 -14.64 -1.70
N SER A 34 -31.76 -15.12 -2.88
CA SER A 34 -31.49 -16.50 -3.31
C SER A 34 -29.99 -16.79 -3.46
N GLU A 35 -29.22 -15.82 -3.95
CA GLU A 35 -27.78 -15.93 -4.07
C GLU A 35 -27.08 -15.96 -2.70
N LEU A 36 -27.53 -15.15 -1.75
CA LEU A 36 -27.00 -15.14 -0.39
C LEU A 36 -27.34 -16.42 0.38
N GLU A 37 -28.52 -17.01 0.13
CA GLU A 37 -28.89 -18.31 0.70
C GLU A 37 -28.03 -19.46 0.12
N ILE A 38 -27.67 -19.41 -1.17
CA ILE A 38 -26.71 -20.34 -1.79
C ILE A 38 -25.30 -20.15 -1.22
N LEU A 39 -24.90 -18.91 -0.98
CA LEU A 39 -23.56 -18.55 -0.50
C LEU A 39 -23.32 -19.02 0.94
N GLY A 40 -24.32 -18.91 1.81
CA GLY A 40 -24.21 -19.16 3.25
C GLY A 40 -24.21 -17.85 4.05
N LEU A 41 -25.12 -17.74 5.02
CA LEU A 41 -25.33 -16.51 5.81
C LEU A 41 -24.23 -16.24 6.85
N GLU A 42 -23.42 -17.26 7.15
CA GLU A 42 -22.24 -17.20 8.00
C GLU A 42 -21.14 -16.30 7.41
N HIS A 43 -21.09 -16.18 6.09
CA HIS A 43 -20.14 -15.34 5.38
C HIS A 43 -20.64 -13.91 5.21
N VAL A 44 -21.92 -13.64 5.47
CA VAL A 44 -22.51 -12.31 5.33
C VAL A 44 -22.24 -11.48 6.57
N LEU A 45 -21.38 -10.48 6.41
CA LEU A 45 -21.05 -9.50 7.46
C LEU A 45 -22.09 -8.38 7.52
N HIS A 46 -22.53 -7.86 6.37
CA HIS A 46 -23.47 -6.76 6.30
C HIS A 46 -24.25 -6.73 4.98
N ILE A 47 -25.48 -6.21 5.02
CA ILE A 47 -26.30 -5.88 3.84
C ILE A 47 -26.88 -4.49 4.10
N SER A 48 -26.80 -3.58 3.13
CA SER A 48 -27.42 -2.26 3.27
C SER A 48 -28.94 -2.34 3.28
N ASN A 49 -29.60 -1.35 3.87
CA ASN A 49 -31.07 -1.30 3.93
C ASN A 49 -31.72 -1.20 2.53
N THR A 50 -31.00 -0.63 1.56
CA THR A 50 -31.40 -0.55 0.15
C THR A 50 -31.04 -1.81 -0.65
N VAL A 51 -30.26 -2.72 -0.07
CA VAL A 51 -29.69 -3.95 -0.67
C VAL A 51 -28.92 -3.65 -1.95
N ASP A 52 -28.28 -2.48 -1.99
CA ASP A 52 -27.32 -2.06 -3.01
C ASP A 52 -25.86 -2.29 -2.57
N GLU A 53 -25.63 -2.72 -1.33
CA GLU A 53 -24.32 -3.09 -0.80
C GLU A 53 -24.42 -4.41 -0.03
N VAL A 54 -23.50 -5.33 -0.33
CA VAL A 54 -23.28 -6.56 0.44
C VAL A 54 -21.82 -6.62 0.86
N LYS A 55 -21.57 -6.91 2.15
CA LYS A 55 -20.24 -7.20 2.69
C LYS A 55 -20.17 -8.65 3.10
N LEU A 56 -19.19 -9.33 2.55
CA LEU A 56 -18.88 -10.72 2.82
C LEU A 56 -17.54 -10.81 3.53
N GLN A 57 -17.35 -11.84 4.34
CA GLN A 57 -16.11 -12.07 5.08
C GLN A 57 -15.64 -13.51 4.95
N THR A 58 -14.32 -13.70 5.01
CA THR A 58 -13.67 -15.00 5.16
C THR A 58 -12.46 -14.86 6.08
N VAL A 59 -12.12 -15.92 6.79
CA VAL A 59 -10.93 -15.99 7.63
C VAL A 59 -9.95 -16.95 6.97
N ASP A 60 -8.70 -16.52 6.83
CA ASP A 60 -7.67 -17.34 6.22
C ASP A 60 -7.01 -18.32 7.20
N GLN A 61 -6.02 -19.08 6.72
CA GLN A 61 -5.34 -20.12 7.50
C GLN A 61 -4.53 -19.56 8.67
N ALA A 62 -4.09 -18.31 8.58
CA ALA A 62 -3.37 -17.61 9.64
C ALA A 62 -4.30 -16.87 10.62
N GLY A 63 -5.63 -16.99 10.45
CA GLY A 63 -6.62 -16.34 11.30
C GLY A 63 -6.90 -14.88 10.93
N ARG A 64 -6.42 -14.41 9.77
CA ARG A 64 -6.67 -13.02 9.31
C ARG A 64 -8.05 -12.93 8.69
N ASN A 65 -8.82 -11.90 9.08
CA ASN A 65 -10.14 -11.64 8.52
C ASN A 65 -10.04 -10.78 7.24
N HIS A 66 -10.72 -11.19 6.19
CA HIS A 66 -10.72 -10.54 4.88
C HIS A 66 -12.14 -10.16 4.47
N ILE A 67 -12.33 -8.91 4.06
CA ILE A 67 -13.66 -8.36 3.73
C ILE A 67 -13.75 -8.09 2.22
N LEU A 68 -14.82 -8.61 1.62
CA LEU A 68 -15.24 -8.35 0.26
C LEU A 68 -16.48 -7.46 0.29
N ARG A 69 -16.41 -6.28 -0.35
CA ARG A 69 -17.54 -5.36 -0.51
C ARG A 69 -18.01 -5.38 -1.96
N LEU A 70 -19.31 -5.54 -2.13
CA LEU A 70 -19.98 -5.63 -3.43
C LEU A 70 -21.04 -4.54 -3.50
N SER A 71 -20.86 -3.58 -4.40
CA SER A 71 -21.90 -2.58 -4.69
C SER A 71 -22.72 -3.03 -5.89
N LEU A 72 -24.01 -3.26 -5.66
CA LEU A 72 -24.98 -3.78 -6.62
C LEU A 72 -25.66 -2.60 -7.33
N GLY A 73 -25.34 -2.44 -8.62
CA GLY A 73 -25.97 -1.41 -9.45
C GLY A 73 -27.44 -1.74 -9.77
N MET A 74 -28.19 -0.75 -10.28
CA MET A 74 -29.62 -0.91 -10.62
C MET A 74 -29.90 -1.99 -11.67
N ASN A 75 -28.89 -2.35 -12.47
CA ASN A 75 -28.99 -3.36 -13.52
C ASN A 75 -28.49 -4.74 -13.07
N TYR A 76 -28.24 -4.95 -11.78
CA TYR A 76 -27.88 -6.27 -11.25
C TYR A 76 -29.03 -7.28 -11.45
N PRO A 77 -28.78 -8.53 -11.88
CA PRO A 77 -27.48 -9.18 -12.15
C PRO A 77 -26.96 -9.04 -13.60
N SER A 78 -27.67 -8.33 -14.48
CA SER A 78 -27.26 -8.12 -15.88
C SER A 78 -25.97 -7.31 -16.01
N SER A 79 -25.67 -6.46 -15.03
CA SER A 79 -24.35 -5.83 -14.85
C SER A 79 -23.69 -6.37 -13.58
N PRO A 80 -22.37 -6.69 -13.62
CA PRO A 80 -21.65 -7.18 -12.45
C PRO A 80 -21.58 -6.11 -11.36
N PRO A 81 -21.43 -6.52 -10.08
CA PRO A 81 -21.23 -5.59 -8.99
C PRO A 81 -19.85 -4.91 -9.08
N VAL A 82 -19.74 -3.73 -8.47
CA VAL A 82 -18.43 -3.13 -8.21
C VAL A 82 -17.79 -3.88 -7.04
N ILE A 83 -16.59 -4.40 -7.27
CA ILE A 83 -15.84 -5.21 -6.32
C ILE A 83 -14.80 -4.33 -5.61
N GLN A 84 -14.80 -4.38 -4.28
CA GLN A 84 -13.77 -3.77 -3.45
C GLN A 84 -13.32 -4.75 -2.36
N ALA A 85 -12.01 -4.97 -2.26
CA ALA A 85 -11.38 -5.77 -1.22
C ALA A 85 -9.94 -5.28 -1.04
N ASP A 86 -9.36 -5.47 0.14
CA ASP A 86 -7.95 -5.17 0.38
C ASP A 86 -7.05 -6.28 -0.17
N LEU A 87 -7.13 -6.48 -1.50
CA LEU A 87 -6.30 -7.40 -2.27
C LEU A 87 -5.50 -6.61 -3.32
N PRO A 88 -4.33 -7.10 -3.74
CA PRO A 88 -3.59 -6.53 -4.86
C PRO A 88 -4.49 -6.40 -6.11
N GLU A 89 -4.39 -5.26 -6.81
CA GLU A 89 -5.34 -4.86 -7.86
C GLU A 89 -5.47 -5.89 -8.99
N GLU A 90 -4.34 -6.52 -9.37
CA GLU A 90 -4.26 -7.55 -10.39
C GLU A 90 -5.18 -8.74 -10.11
N LEU A 91 -5.38 -9.07 -8.83
CA LEU A 91 -6.20 -10.21 -8.39
C LEU A 91 -7.68 -9.85 -8.32
N ILE A 92 -8.01 -8.57 -8.11
CA ILE A 92 -9.39 -8.07 -8.20
C ILE A 92 -9.93 -8.21 -9.63
N GLY A 93 -9.07 -8.00 -10.63
CA GLY A 93 -9.42 -8.17 -12.05
C GLY A 93 -9.98 -9.57 -12.38
N ASN A 94 -9.47 -10.61 -11.73
CA ASN A 94 -9.96 -11.99 -11.94
C ASN A 94 -11.39 -12.21 -11.45
N MET A 95 -11.79 -11.52 -10.38
CA MET A 95 -13.13 -11.63 -9.80
C MET A 95 -14.19 -10.90 -10.62
N LYS A 96 -13.81 -9.86 -11.39
CA LYS A 96 -14.72 -9.07 -12.23
C LYS A 96 -15.33 -9.85 -13.43
N LYS A 97 -14.95 -11.12 -13.62
CA LYS A 97 -15.41 -11.97 -14.73
C LYS A 97 -16.79 -12.60 -14.51
N SER A 98 -17.37 -12.45 -13.32
CA SER A 98 -18.71 -12.97 -12.98
C SER A 98 -19.58 -11.85 -12.42
N SER A 99 -20.90 -11.96 -12.62
CA SER A 99 -21.88 -11.10 -11.94
C SER A 99 -22.48 -11.74 -10.69
N SER A 100 -22.33 -13.04 -10.47
CA SER A 100 -23.05 -13.76 -9.41
C SER A 100 -22.32 -13.74 -8.06
N LEU A 101 -23.02 -13.41 -6.96
CA LEU A 101 -22.39 -13.27 -5.62
C LEU A 101 -21.65 -14.55 -5.17
N PRO A 102 -22.24 -15.77 -5.24
CA PRO A 102 -21.54 -16.99 -4.85
C PRO A 102 -20.28 -17.25 -5.68
N THR A 103 -20.32 -16.94 -6.98
CA THR A 103 -19.17 -17.16 -7.87
C THR A 103 -18.04 -16.17 -7.56
N ILE A 104 -18.39 -14.89 -7.36
CA ILE A 104 -17.44 -13.86 -6.96
C ILE A 104 -16.82 -14.19 -5.60
N TYR A 105 -17.64 -14.58 -4.62
CA TYR A 105 -17.17 -14.95 -3.29
C TYR A 105 -16.25 -16.19 -3.33
N LYS A 106 -16.61 -17.22 -4.10
CA LYS A 106 -15.72 -18.38 -4.30
C LYS A 106 -14.37 -17.97 -4.89
N SER A 107 -14.37 -17.07 -5.88
CA SER A 107 -13.13 -16.54 -6.46
C SER A 107 -12.32 -15.75 -5.43
N PHE A 108 -12.97 -14.92 -4.61
CA PHE A 108 -12.35 -14.18 -3.52
C PHE A 108 -11.66 -15.10 -2.51
N VAL A 109 -12.34 -16.15 -2.04
CA VAL A 109 -11.73 -17.14 -1.13
C VAL A 109 -10.51 -17.82 -1.76
N GLN A 110 -10.56 -18.12 -3.07
CA GLN A 110 -9.41 -18.67 -3.79
C GLN A 110 -8.23 -17.70 -3.84
N GLN A 111 -8.48 -16.40 -4.08
CA GLN A 111 -7.41 -15.39 -4.06
C GLN A 111 -6.81 -15.24 -2.65
N VAL A 112 -7.65 -15.21 -1.61
CA VAL A 112 -7.20 -15.16 -0.20
C VAL A 112 -6.31 -16.36 0.14
N ALA A 113 -6.69 -17.56 -0.31
CA ALA A 113 -5.88 -18.76 -0.10
C ALA A 113 -4.54 -18.71 -0.86
N ALA A 114 -4.50 -18.12 -2.06
CA ALA A 114 -3.27 -17.99 -2.84
C ALA A 114 -2.27 -16.98 -2.25
N LEU A 115 -2.75 -16.01 -1.47
CA LEU A 115 -1.95 -14.90 -0.93
C LEU A 115 -1.34 -15.17 0.46
N GLN A 116 -1.49 -16.38 1.02
CA GLN A 116 -1.00 -16.68 2.36
C GLN A 116 0.48 -16.34 2.52
N ARG A 117 1.32 -16.82 1.60
CA ARG A 117 2.76 -16.60 1.66
C ARG A 117 3.13 -15.12 1.50
N PHE A 118 2.38 -14.38 0.69
CA PHE A 118 2.58 -12.95 0.50
C PHE A 118 2.34 -12.16 1.79
N TRP A 119 1.21 -12.42 2.46
CA TRP A 119 0.93 -11.72 3.70
C TRP A 119 1.83 -12.15 4.86
N GLU A 120 2.28 -13.40 4.91
CA GLU A 120 3.32 -13.83 5.86
C GLU A 120 4.61 -13.03 5.71
N VAL A 121 5.08 -12.84 4.46
CA VAL A 121 6.28 -12.04 4.19
C VAL A 121 6.07 -10.58 4.61
N LEU A 122 4.91 -9.99 4.30
CA LEU A 122 4.60 -8.63 4.72
C LEU A 122 4.50 -8.51 6.25
N ASP A 123 3.85 -9.46 6.93
CA ASP A 123 3.76 -9.50 8.39
C ASP A 123 5.16 -9.59 9.02
N GLU A 124 6.07 -10.36 8.41
CA GLU A 124 7.46 -10.45 8.85
C GLU A 124 8.23 -9.14 8.65
N VAL A 125 8.07 -8.48 7.50
CA VAL A 125 8.67 -7.16 7.22
C VAL A 125 8.15 -6.10 8.19
N ASP A 126 6.83 -6.02 8.37
CA ASP A 126 6.19 -5.04 9.25
C ASP A 126 6.59 -5.25 10.73
N HIS A 127 6.95 -6.48 11.10
CA HIS A 127 7.42 -6.80 12.45
C HIS A 127 8.92 -6.58 12.67
N LYS A 128 9.76 -6.95 11.69
CA LYS A 128 11.23 -6.96 11.83
C LYS A 128 11.92 -5.70 11.32
N CYS A 129 11.22 -4.82 10.59
CA CYS A 129 11.80 -3.66 9.94
C CYS A 129 11.15 -2.35 10.40
N TRP A 130 11.90 -1.25 10.36
CA TRP A 130 11.34 0.08 10.48
C TRP A 130 10.72 0.52 9.14
N VAL A 131 9.46 0.15 8.95
CA VAL A 131 8.64 0.58 7.82
C VAL A 131 8.19 2.03 8.04
N ILE A 132 8.43 2.89 7.04
CA ILE A 132 8.04 4.30 7.02
C ILE A 132 6.98 4.62 5.95
N ASP A 133 6.74 3.70 5.01
CA ASP A 133 5.67 3.85 4.02
C ASP A 133 5.15 2.49 3.55
N PRO A 134 3.83 2.30 3.42
CA PRO A 134 2.75 3.20 3.84
C PRO A 134 2.65 3.36 5.37
N ASP A 135 2.09 4.48 5.86
CA ASP A 135 1.90 4.73 7.30
C ASP A 135 1.01 3.67 7.96
N ASN A 136 -0.03 3.24 7.25
CA ASN A 136 -1.00 2.26 7.71
C ASN A 136 -1.11 1.16 6.65
N PRO A 137 -0.18 0.21 6.63
CA PRO A 137 -0.18 -0.83 5.62
C PRO A 137 -1.44 -1.69 5.67
N THR A 138 -2.01 -1.94 4.49
CA THR A 138 -3.18 -2.79 4.29
C THR A 138 -2.80 -4.01 3.45
N ARG A 139 -3.73 -4.97 3.35
CA ARG A 139 -3.48 -6.26 2.67
C ARG A 139 -3.39 -6.15 1.14
N LYS A 140 -3.71 -4.99 0.56
CA LYS A 140 -3.52 -4.68 -0.86
C LYS A 140 -2.12 -4.14 -1.18
N ASP A 141 -1.43 -3.59 -0.18
CA ASP A 141 -0.20 -2.81 -0.41
C ASP A 141 0.97 -3.77 -0.65
N THR A 142 1.49 -3.76 -1.87
CA THR A 142 2.54 -4.68 -2.34
C THR A 142 3.95 -4.17 -2.10
N TYR A 143 4.10 -2.99 -1.52
CA TYR A 143 5.38 -2.35 -1.30
C TYR A 143 5.57 -1.97 0.16
N ARG A 144 6.84 -1.81 0.56
CA ARG A 144 7.25 -1.22 1.84
C ARG A 144 8.47 -0.34 1.62
N ARG A 145 8.47 0.86 2.19
CA ARG A 145 9.67 1.68 2.34
C ARG A 145 10.23 1.48 3.74
N ILE A 146 11.46 1.01 3.82
CA ILE A 146 12.13 0.56 5.04
C ILE A 146 13.35 1.43 5.29
N MET A 147 13.54 1.92 6.51
CA MET A 147 14.78 2.58 6.90
C MET A 147 15.92 1.58 7.02
N ILE A 148 17.07 1.90 6.41
CA ILE A 148 18.27 1.03 6.39
C ILE A 148 19.54 1.75 6.87
N GLY A 149 19.48 3.06 7.09
CA GLY A 149 20.58 3.85 7.60
C GLY A 149 20.15 5.28 7.93
N ASN A 150 21.13 6.14 8.22
CA ASN A 150 20.85 7.54 8.52
C ASN A 150 20.41 8.30 7.26
N ASN A 151 19.15 8.72 7.18
CA ASN A 151 18.52 9.32 6.01
C ASN A 151 18.68 8.48 4.72
N VAL A 152 18.73 7.15 4.90
CA VAL A 152 18.72 6.17 3.81
C VAL A 152 17.62 5.16 4.04
N SER A 153 16.81 4.97 3.01
CA SER A 153 15.73 4.01 2.99
C SER A 153 15.76 3.19 1.70
N VAL A 154 15.12 2.03 1.75
CA VAL A 154 14.91 1.16 0.61
C VAL A 154 13.43 0.93 0.42
N GLN A 155 12.94 1.14 -0.79
CA GLN A 155 11.61 0.73 -1.18
C GLN A 155 11.69 -0.64 -1.83
N ILE A 156 10.98 -1.61 -1.26
CA ILE A 156 10.80 -2.93 -1.83
C ILE A 156 9.40 -3.06 -2.42
N VAL A 157 9.26 -3.71 -3.57
CA VAL A 157 7.96 -4.11 -4.14
C VAL A 157 7.95 -5.63 -4.31
N ILE A 158 7.00 -6.29 -3.65
CA ILE A 158 6.90 -7.74 -3.58
C ILE A 158 5.80 -8.20 -4.53
N ASN A 159 6.12 -9.16 -5.40
CA ASN A 159 5.13 -9.79 -6.25
C ASN A 159 4.18 -10.67 -5.40
N PRO A 160 2.87 -10.40 -5.37
CA PRO A 160 1.94 -11.13 -4.50
C PRO A 160 1.81 -12.63 -4.82
N LEU A 161 2.04 -13.01 -6.07
CA LEU A 161 1.96 -14.41 -6.52
C LEU A 161 3.30 -15.14 -6.42
N LYS A 162 4.38 -14.41 -6.09
CA LYS A 162 5.75 -14.93 -6.01
C LYS A 162 6.52 -14.31 -4.85
N ALA A 163 5.89 -14.29 -3.68
CA ALA A 163 6.33 -13.49 -2.54
C ALA A 163 7.73 -13.83 -1.97
N THR A 164 8.26 -15.02 -2.26
CA THR A 164 9.60 -15.45 -1.84
C THR A 164 10.67 -15.20 -2.91
N GLU A 165 10.30 -14.81 -4.12
CA GLU A 165 11.26 -14.31 -5.10
C GLU A 165 11.78 -12.94 -4.65
N ARG A 166 12.92 -12.54 -5.20
CA ARG A 166 13.54 -11.27 -4.86
C ARG A 166 12.59 -10.11 -5.24
N PRO A 167 12.36 -9.15 -4.33
CA PRO A 167 11.54 -7.98 -4.65
C PRO A 167 12.26 -7.04 -5.62
N ASP A 168 11.51 -6.13 -6.22
CA ASP A 168 12.11 -4.94 -6.83
C ASP A 168 12.63 -4.04 -5.72
N ILE A 169 13.83 -3.47 -5.89
CA ILE A 169 14.54 -2.72 -4.87
C ILE A 169 14.91 -1.35 -5.41
N LYS A 170 14.53 -0.29 -4.68
CA LYS A 170 14.88 1.09 -4.99
C LYS A 170 15.44 1.79 -3.76
N PHE A 171 16.71 2.20 -3.84
CA PHE A 171 17.35 3.01 -2.80
C PHE A 171 16.91 4.47 -2.87
N LEU A 172 16.74 5.09 -1.70
CA LEU A 172 16.27 6.45 -1.50
C LEU A 172 17.15 7.11 -0.43
N GLY A 173 17.79 8.22 -0.78
CA GLY A 173 18.77 8.92 0.05
C GLY A 173 19.67 9.78 -0.83
N SER A 174 20.80 10.24 -0.27
CA SER A 174 21.83 10.92 -1.04
C SER A 174 22.61 9.92 -1.89
N GLU A 175 23.12 10.32 -3.05
CA GLU A 175 23.86 9.43 -3.96
C GLU A 175 25.04 8.80 -3.24
N ARG A 176 25.79 9.61 -2.48
CA ARG A 176 26.91 9.12 -1.68
C ARG A 176 26.51 8.06 -0.67
N ALA A 177 25.39 8.25 0.03
CA ALA A 177 24.99 7.34 1.10
C ALA A 177 24.46 6.00 0.58
N ILE A 178 23.89 5.97 -0.63
CA ILE A 178 23.33 4.74 -1.22
C ILE A 178 24.35 3.87 -1.96
N VAL A 179 25.52 4.40 -2.35
CA VAL A 179 26.53 3.67 -3.16
C VAL A 179 26.93 2.35 -2.52
N SER A 180 27.24 2.33 -1.22
CA SER A 180 27.64 1.10 -0.53
C SER A 180 26.56 0.00 -0.58
N PHE A 181 25.29 0.38 -0.44
CA PHE A 181 24.18 -0.56 -0.54
C PHE A 181 23.95 -1.06 -1.97
N GLN A 182 24.21 -0.22 -2.98
CA GLN A 182 24.16 -0.62 -4.39
C GLN A 182 25.26 -1.62 -4.73
N GLU A 183 26.47 -1.41 -4.23
CA GLU A 183 27.60 -2.34 -4.38
C GLU A 183 27.26 -3.69 -3.74
N CYS A 184 26.76 -3.71 -2.49
CA CYS A 184 26.32 -4.95 -1.84
C CYS A 184 25.20 -5.65 -2.62
N LEU A 185 24.21 -4.91 -3.12
CA LEU A 185 23.14 -5.46 -3.95
C LEU A 185 23.69 -6.15 -5.21
N MET A 186 24.69 -5.55 -5.86
CA MET A 186 25.32 -6.11 -7.06
C MET A 186 26.14 -7.37 -6.74
N GLU A 187 26.92 -7.35 -5.67
CA GLU A 187 27.76 -8.48 -5.25
C GLU A 187 26.91 -9.68 -4.81
N ASN A 188 25.86 -9.42 -4.04
CA ASN A 188 25.02 -10.45 -3.43
C ASN A 188 23.80 -10.81 -4.28
N PHE A 189 23.66 -10.23 -5.48
CA PHE A 189 22.49 -10.36 -6.34
C PHE A 189 22.05 -11.81 -6.60
N GLN A 190 23.02 -12.71 -6.77
CA GLN A 190 22.81 -14.13 -7.08
C GLN A 190 22.64 -15.01 -5.83
N LEU A 191 22.84 -14.46 -4.63
CA LEU A 191 22.72 -15.20 -3.37
C LEU A 191 21.28 -15.32 -2.89
N TRP A 192 20.34 -14.59 -3.50
CA TRP A 192 18.93 -14.70 -3.14
C TRP A 192 18.39 -16.10 -3.43
N SER A 193 17.78 -16.72 -2.42
CA SER A 193 17.16 -18.03 -2.52
C SER A 193 15.73 -18.00 -1.98
N SER A 194 14.76 -18.37 -2.81
CA SER A 194 13.35 -18.45 -2.41
C SER A 194 13.07 -19.52 -1.33
N ALA A 195 14.04 -20.38 -1.02
CA ALA A 195 13.94 -21.38 0.04
C ALA A 195 14.35 -20.81 1.42
N ASP A 196 15.07 -19.70 1.45
CA ASP A 196 15.56 -19.07 2.68
C ASP A 196 14.56 -18.02 3.21
N GLY A 197 14.78 -17.58 4.44
CA GLY A 197 13.97 -16.53 5.08
C GLY A 197 14.04 -15.22 4.29
N PHE A 198 12.90 -14.54 4.14
CA PHE A 198 12.83 -13.33 3.32
C PHE A 198 13.66 -12.20 3.91
N ILE A 199 13.59 -12.02 5.23
CA ILE A 199 14.34 -10.97 5.93
C ILE A 199 15.84 -11.26 5.94
N GLU A 200 16.24 -12.52 6.10
CA GLU A 200 17.63 -12.95 6.08
C GLU A 200 18.23 -12.75 4.67
N ASN A 201 17.49 -13.11 3.63
CA ASN A 201 17.85 -12.80 2.25
C ASN A 201 18.01 -11.29 2.03
N LEU A 202 17.06 -10.48 2.51
CA LEU A 202 17.09 -9.03 2.32
C LEU A 202 18.27 -8.39 3.07
N LYS A 203 18.57 -8.83 4.30
CA LYS A 203 19.75 -8.40 5.05
C LYS A 203 21.05 -8.70 4.31
N LEU A 204 21.20 -9.93 3.82
CA LEU A 204 22.38 -10.35 3.05
C LEU A 204 22.53 -9.48 1.80
N LEU A 205 21.46 -9.29 1.05
CA LEU A 205 21.46 -8.51 -0.18
C LEU A 205 21.83 -7.03 0.06
N LEU A 206 21.39 -6.48 1.18
CA LEU A 206 21.67 -5.09 1.58
C LEU A 206 22.98 -4.93 2.35
N GLY A 207 23.73 -6.00 2.62
CA GLY A 207 24.96 -5.94 3.42
C GLY A 207 24.72 -5.54 4.89
N LEU A 208 23.52 -5.81 5.41
CA LEU A 208 23.12 -5.46 6.77
C LEU A 208 23.30 -6.64 7.73
N SER A 209 23.80 -6.37 8.93
CA SER A 209 23.69 -7.35 10.03
C SER A 209 22.26 -7.43 10.55
N ASP A 210 21.61 -6.28 10.71
CA ASP A 210 20.23 -6.12 11.17
C ASP A 210 19.61 -4.83 10.62
N PHE A 211 18.28 -4.76 10.61
CA PHE A 211 17.56 -3.53 10.27
C PHE A 211 17.60 -2.53 11.44
N PRO A 212 17.69 -1.23 11.16
CA PRO A 212 17.56 -0.18 12.17
C PRO A 212 16.23 -0.30 12.93
N ALA A 213 16.29 -0.08 14.24
CA ALA A 213 15.08 0.05 15.06
C ALA A 213 14.44 1.43 14.85
N PRO A 214 13.10 1.54 14.95
CA PRO A 214 12.41 2.82 14.96
C PRO A 214 12.94 3.75 16.05
N GLN A 215 13.25 4.99 15.68
CA GLN A 215 13.65 6.00 16.66
C GLN A 215 12.41 6.57 17.36
N ILE A 216 12.38 6.50 18.69
CA ILE A 216 11.36 7.19 19.49
C ILE A 216 11.80 8.64 19.61
N HIS A 217 11.24 9.53 18.80
CA HIS A 217 11.47 10.96 18.96
C HIS A 217 10.81 11.43 20.26
N THR A 218 11.62 11.88 21.21
CA THR A 218 11.13 12.63 22.37
C THR A 218 10.59 13.97 21.89
N GLU A 219 9.39 14.35 22.34
CA GLU A 219 8.64 15.58 21.99
C GLU A 219 9.38 16.92 22.25
N TYR A 220 10.65 16.88 22.65
CA TYR A 220 11.47 18.02 23.06
C TYR A 220 12.70 18.26 22.17
N SER A 221 12.65 17.92 20.87
CA SER A 221 13.70 18.40 19.95
C SER A 221 13.43 19.85 19.56
N GLN A 222 14.45 20.71 19.68
CA GLN A 222 14.42 22.12 19.23
C GLN A 222 14.75 22.25 17.73
N GLU A 223 14.67 21.14 16.98
CA GLU A 223 15.01 21.11 15.57
C GLU A 223 13.88 21.75 14.75
N LEU A 224 14.24 22.62 13.81
CA LEU A 224 13.28 23.29 12.91
C LEU A 224 12.72 22.36 11.82
N ILE A 225 13.42 21.26 11.55
CA ILE A 225 13.06 20.25 10.54
C ILE A 225 13.22 18.90 11.22
N HIS A 226 12.13 18.15 11.33
CA HIS A 226 12.14 16.83 11.94
C HIS A 226 12.60 15.76 10.94
N GLN A 227 13.04 14.61 11.45
CA GLN A 227 13.46 13.48 10.62
C GLN A 227 12.30 13.03 9.71
N GLY A 228 12.58 12.85 8.41
CA GLY A 228 11.57 12.49 7.41
C GLY A 228 10.76 13.66 6.87
N GLU A 229 11.00 14.90 7.31
CA GLU A 229 10.37 16.09 6.75
C GLU A 229 11.16 16.68 5.59
N CYS A 230 10.44 17.25 4.62
CA CYS A 230 11.06 18.01 3.55
C CYS A 230 11.56 19.37 4.06
N ALA A 231 12.82 19.68 3.79
CA ALA A 231 13.46 20.93 4.18
C ALA A 231 13.02 22.18 3.36
N ILE A 232 12.03 22.05 2.46
CA ILE A 232 11.44 23.18 1.72
C ILE A 232 10.03 23.47 2.24
N CYS A 233 9.16 22.45 2.29
CA CYS A 233 7.77 22.62 2.68
C CYS A 233 7.49 22.31 4.15
N PHE A 234 8.46 21.77 4.89
CA PHE A 234 8.37 21.38 6.30
C PHE A 234 7.24 20.37 6.57
N MET A 235 6.91 19.55 5.57
CA MET A 235 5.93 18.49 5.69
C MET A 235 6.60 17.14 5.47
N ALA A 236 6.15 16.13 6.22
CA ALA A 236 6.51 14.74 5.96
C ALA A 236 5.89 14.25 4.63
N ARG A 237 4.68 14.67 4.29
CA ARG A 237 4.01 14.25 3.05
C ARG A 237 3.59 15.42 2.17
N LEU A 238 3.82 15.26 0.87
CA LEU A 238 3.28 16.12 -0.18
C LEU A 238 2.57 15.21 -1.18
N ASP A 239 1.26 15.41 -1.38
CA ASP A 239 0.40 14.57 -2.23
C ASP A 239 0.51 13.05 -1.92
N GLY A 240 0.71 12.72 -0.64
CA GLY A 240 0.87 11.34 -0.17
C GLY A 240 2.30 10.81 -0.25
N GLU A 241 3.24 11.51 -0.89
CA GLU A 241 4.63 11.07 -1.05
C GLU A 241 5.55 11.58 0.06
N LEU A 242 6.51 10.75 0.47
CA LEU A 242 7.59 11.13 1.39
C LEU A 242 8.78 11.77 0.66
N PRO A 243 9.66 12.52 1.36
CA PRO A 243 10.92 12.97 0.80
C PRO A 243 11.72 11.79 0.24
N SER A 244 12.26 11.96 -0.97
CA SER A 244 12.95 10.90 -1.71
C SER A 244 14.32 11.32 -2.23
N ARG A 245 14.70 12.58 -1.99
CA ARG A 245 15.97 13.17 -2.36
C ARG A 245 16.64 13.68 -1.10
N ALA A 246 17.95 13.51 -0.98
CA ALA A 246 18.71 14.08 0.12
C ALA A 246 19.99 14.74 -0.39
N CYS A 247 20.49 15.72 0.35
CA CYS A 247 21.75 16.38 0.02
C CYS A 247 22.97 15.47 0.27
N ASP A 248 23.91 15.42 -0.67
CA ASP A 248 25.16 14.63 -0.55
C ASP A 248 26.15 15.17 0.47
N ASN A 249 25.98 16.42 0.93
CA ASN A 249 26.79 16.97 2.01
C ASN A 249 26.39 16.33 3.34
N GLU A 250 27.29 15.54 3.95
CA GLU A 250 27.06 14.85 5.23
C GLU A 250 26.70 15.77 6.39
N LYS A 251 27.18 17.03 6.37
CA LYS A 251 26.81 18.01 7.39
C LYS A 251 25.40 18.57 7.19
N CYS A 252 24.85 18.42 5.98
CA CYS A 252 23.51 18.84 5.63
C CYS A 252 22.54 17.67 5.75
N GLY A 253 22.66 16.65 4.90
CA GLY A 253 21.84 15.42 4.93
C GLY A 253 20.32 15.60 4.81
N LEU A 254 19.84 16.84 4.69
CA LEU A 254 18.41 17.16 4.64
C LEU A 254 17.72 16.54 3.44
N GLU A 255 16.47 16.17 3.65
CA GLU A 255 15.62 15.49 2.68
C GLU A 255 14.64 16.45 2.01
N TYR A 256 14.24 16.11 0.79
CA TYR A 256 13.33 16.89 -0.04
C TYR A 256 12.35 15.99 -0.76
N HIS A 257 11.09 16.43 -0.86
CA HIS A 257 10.19 15.90 -1.88
C HIS A 257 10.78 16.20 -3.26
N THR A 258 10.65 15.23 -4.18
CA THR A 258 11.13 15.40 -5.56
C THR A 258 10.46 16.62 -6.20
N ALA A 259 9.15 16.82 -6.00
CA ALA A 259 8.42 17.99 -6.53
C ALA A 259 8.98 19.32 -5.99
N CYS A 260 9.10 19.47 -4.66
CA CYS A 260 9.63 20.68 -4.05
C CYS A 260 11.04 21.02 -4.54
N LEU A 261 11.94 20.04 -4.59
CA LEU A 261 13.32 20.27 -5.04
C LEU A 261 13.35 20.67 -6.52
N CYS A 262 12.56 20.02 -7.36
CA CYS A 262 12.49 20.33 -8.78
C CYS A 262 11.94 21.73 -9.03
N GLU A 263 10.86 22.13 -8.35
CA GLU A 263 10.33 23.50 -8.43
C GLU A 263 11.38 24.53 -7.99
N TRP A 264 12.03 24.30 -6.86
CA TRP A 264 13.09 25.18 -6.36
C TRP A 264 14.21 25.36 -7.39
N LEU A 265 14.77 24.25 -7.89
CA LEU A 265 15.87 24.29 -8.86
C LEU A 265 15.47 24.96 -10.18
N GLN A 266 14.19 24.91 -10.58
CA GLN A 266 13.73 25.62 -11.78
C GLN A 266 13.75 27.14 -11.64
N THR A 267 13.66 27.67 -10.41
CA THR A 267 13.70 29.12 -10.14
C THR A 267 15.11 29.69 -10.10
N LEU A 268 16.13 28.86 -9.91
CA LEU A 268 17.51 29.32 -9.78
C LEU A 268 18.12 29.66 -11.16
N PRO A 269 18.72 30.84 -11.33
CA PRO A 269 19.41 31.21 -12.57
C PRO A 269 20.70 30.40 -12.78
N THR A 270 21.25 29.82 -11.71
CA THR A 270 22.47 28.99 -11.73
C THR A 270 22.20 27.53 -12.10
N SER A 271 20.93 27.12 -12.17
CA SER A 271 20.57 25.75 -12.49
C SER A 271 20.87 25.39 -13.94
N SER A 272 21.48 24.22 -14.14
CA SER A 272 21.68 23.64 -15.46
C SER A 272 20.68 22.50 -15.68
N LYS A 273 20.15 22.42 -16.90
CA LYS A 273 19.15 21.39 -17.26
C LYS A 273 19.79 20.42 -18.24
N SER A 274 19.79 19.14 -17.88
CA SER A 274 20.06 18.04 -18.81
C SER A 274 18.73 17.46 -19.31
N PHE A 275 18.81 16.42 -20.15
CA PHE A 275 17.62 15.74 -20.66
C PHE A 275 16.79 15.14 -19.50
N SER A 276 17.45 14.47 -18.56
CA SER A 276 16.78 13.73 -17.49
C SER A 276 16.83 14.41 -16.12
N TYR A 277 17.66 15.44 -15.92
CA TYR A 277 17.89 16.04 -14.61
C TYR A 277 17.96 17.57 -14.65
N ILE A 278 17.67 18.19 -13.52
CA ILE A 278 17.99 19.58 -13.20
C ILE A 278 19.07 19.54 -12.12
N HIS A 279 20.19 20.21 -12.37
CA HIS A 279 21.30 20.32 -11.44
C HIS A 279 21.38 21.75 -10.94
N GLY A 280 21.61 21.93 -9.64
CA GLY A 280 21.85 23.23 -9.04
C GLY A 280 22.35 23.09 -7.63
N GLU A 281 21.98 24.03 -6.78
CA GLU A 281 22.50 24.13 -5.41
C GLU A 281 21.43 23.76 -4.39
N CYS A 282 21.85 23.02 -3.36
CA CYS A 282 21.03 22.65 -2.22
C CYS A 282 20.46 23.90 -1.53
N PRO A 283 19.12 23.99 -1.30
CA PRO A 283 18.49 25.15 -0.67
C PRO A 283 19.08 25.52 0.70
N ASN A 284 19.62 24.54 1.42
CA ASN A 284 20.13 24.73 2.77
C ASN A 284 21.64 25.00 2.85
N CYS A 285 22.47 24.31 2.07
CA CYS A 285 23.94 24.38 2.21
C CYS A 285 24.70 24.75 0.93
N SER A 286 23.99 25.05 -0.16
CA SER A 286 24.54 25.42 -1.47
C SER A 286 25.47 24.39 -2.12
N THR A 287 25.60 23.18 -1.56
CA THR A 287 26.33 22.09 -2.22
C THR A 287 25.53 21.59 -3.44
N ALA A 288 26.23 21.08 -4.45
CA ALA A 288 25.60 20.53 -5.65
C ALA A 288 24.53 19.47 -5.30
N ILE A 289 23.37 19.56 -5.96
CA ILE A 289 22.28 18.59 -5.85
C ILE A 289 21.57 18.46 -7.21
N SER A 290 20.95 17.32 -7.46
CA SER A 290 20.18 17.08 -8.68
C SER A 290 18.75 16.58 -8.39
N CYS A 291 17.82 16.92 -9.28
CA CYS A 291 16.45 16.44 -9.26
C CYS A 291 16.09 15.83 -10.62
N PRO A 292 15.48 14.63 -10.69
CA PRO A 292 15.02 14.06 -11.95
C PRO A 292 13.89 14.91 -12.53
N ARG A 293 13.90 15.12 -13.85
CA ARG A 293 12.78 15.76 -14.52
C ARG A 293 11.64 14.75 -14.63
N SER A 294 10.48 15.11 -14.07
CA SER A 294 9.21 14.50 -14.48
C SER A 294 9.00 14.85 -15.96
N ASN A 295 8.90 13.83 -16.82
CA ASN A 295 8.44 14.01 -18.20
C ASN A 295 6.94 14.29 -18.21
#